data_AF-A0A7T5RNX1-F1
#
_entry.id   AF-A0A7T5RNX1-F1
#
_cell.length_a   1.000
_cell.length_b   1.000
_cell.length_c   1.000
_cell.angle_alpha   90.00
_cell.angle_beta   90.00
_cell.angle_gamma   90.00
#
_symmetry.space_group_name_H-M   'P 1'
#
loop_
_entity.id
_entity.type
_entity.pdbx_description
1 polymer ?
#
loop_
_entity_poly.entity_id
_entity_poly.type
_entity_poly.pdbx_seq_one_letter_code
_entity_poly.pdbx_strand_id
1 'polypeptide(L)'
;MNIPSLQGNWVDLIILGIIIFFVFEGFQIGFWVSLAELISLVGSFSISLWLYKFGANLIKTNFSLSNSVSNVISFLVISILMQGVLSFLFLSLISKIPKKYLLGIWVRILSIIPSFLQSLVLISFFLTLILGLPITPKIKGDISNSKIGGSLITQMSFVESKFDEVFGGLIKDTLTYLTVEPGTRESVSLNVDNKVLTVDENSETEMFKLVNSERQKRGISNLTWDSDIVPVARGHATDMWERKYFSHYSPEGEDVGDRLNKVGIIYSFAGENLALAPTLSTAHQGLMNSEGHRENILDKRFKKIGIGVIDNGVYGKMFVQVFID
;
A
#
# COMPACT_ATOMS: atom_id res chain seq x y z
N MET A 1 10.93 22.83 1.42
CA MET A 1 11.94 23.85 1.72
C MET A 1 12.93 23.79 0.57
N ASN A 2 12.90 24.76 -0.35
CA ASN A 2 13.89 24.81 -1.43
C ASN A 2 15.21 25.27 -0.81
N ILE A 3 16.25 24.43 -0.86
CA ILE A 3 17.54 24.73 -0.27
C ILE A 3 18.37 25.40 -1.38
N PRO A 4 18.61 26.73 -1.32
CA PRO A 4 18.98 27.51 -2.50
C PRO A 4 20.33 27.15 -3.14
N SER A 5 21.19 26.37 -2.47
CA SER A 5 22.52 25.99 -2.96
C SER A 5 22.57 24.64 -3.68
N LEU A 6 21.56 23.79 -3.52
CA LEU A 6 21.38 22.55 -4.27
C LEU A 6 20.16 22.77 -5.15
N GLN A 7 20.30 22.72 -6.47
CA GLN A 7 19.16 22.70 -7.40
C GLN A 7 18.37 21.37 -7.26
N GLY A 8 17.89 21.06 -6.06
CA GLY A 8 17.28 19.82 -5.60
C GLY A 8 16.47 20.05 -4.33
N ASN A 9 15.95 18.98 -3.73
CA ASN A 9 15.08 19.04 -2.56
C ASN A 9 15.62 18.23 -1.36
N TRP A 10 14.81 18.06 -0.32
CA TRP A 10 15.22 17.37 0.91
C TRP A 10 15.55 15.90 0.70
N VAL A 11 15.00 15.25 -0.34
CA VAL A 11 15.32 13.87 -0.70
C VAL A 11 16.77 13.77 -1.18
N ASP A 12 17.25 14.74 -1.96
CA ASP A 12 18.65 14.79 -2.42
C ASP A 12 19.63 14.86 -1.23
N LEU A 13 19.29 15.61 -0.16
CA LEU A 13 20.11 15.68 1.04
C LEU A 13 20.19 14.34 1.77
N ILE A 14 19.06 13.63 1.88
CA ILE A 14 19.03 12.31 2.52
C ILE A 14 19.88 11.33 1.70
N ILE A 15 19.72 11.33 0.37
CA ILE A 15 20.49 10.48 -0.52
C ILE A 15 22.00 10.75 -0.36
N LEU A 16 22.41 12.02 -0.38
CA LEU A 16 23.82 12.40 -0.18
C LEU A 16 24.33 11.96 1.20
N GLY A 17 23.53 12.11 2.25
CA GLY A 17 23.87 11.65 3.60
C GLY A 17 24.10 10.14 3.65
N ILE A 18 23.23 9.35 3.01
CA ILE A 18 23.36 7.89 2.91
C ILE A 18 24.63 7.52 2.12
N ILE A 19 24.86 8.16 0.97
CA ILE A 19 26.07 7.90 0.17
C ILE A 19 27.34 8.17 0.98
N ILE A 20 27.41 9.32 1.68
CA ILE A 20 28.55 9.69 2.52
C ILE A 20 28.76 8.65 3.62
N PHE A 21 27.68 8.21 4.26
CA PHE A 21 27.74 7.17 5.30
C PHE A 21 28.34 5.87 4.76
N PHE A 22 27.83 5.35 3.64
CA PHE A 22 28.33 4.09 3.04
C PHE A 22 29.77 4.21 2.56
N VAL A 23 30.15 5.35 1.95
CA VAL A 23 31.53 5.59 1.53
C VAL A 23 32.47 5.65 2.73
N PHE A 24 32.05 6.30 3.82
CA PHE A 24 32.82 6.35 5.05
C PHE A 24 32.99 4.96 5.69
N GLU A 25 31.89 4.20 5.81
CA GLU A 25 31.91 2.82 6.29
C GLU A 25 32.85 1.95 5.44
N GLY A 26 32.69 2.02 4.12
CA GLY A 26 33.55 1.38 3.14
C GLY A 26 35.03 1.70 3.35
N PHE A 27 35.36 2.96 3.60
CA PHE A 27 36.73 3.39 3.85
C PHE A 27 37.31 2.76 5.13
N GLN A 28 36.49 2.51 6.16
CA GLN A 28 36.94 1.84 7.39
C GLN A 28 37.19 0.35 7.19
N ILE A 29 36.30 -0.35 6.47
CA ILE A 29 36.34 -1.81 6.30
C ILE A 29 37.27 -2.26 5.16
N GLY A 30 37.50 -1.41 4.15
CA GLY A 30 38.42 -1.64 3.04
C GLY A 30 37.81 -2.38 1.84
N PHE A 31 38.51 -2.32 0.70
CA PHE A 31 37.97 -2.67 -0.62
C PHE A 31 37.36 -4.07 -0.72
N TRP A 32 38.06 -5.09 -0.21
CA TRP A 32 37.61 -6.47 -0.37
C TRP A 32 36.31 -6.75 0.38
N VAL A 33 36.17 -6.17 1.58
CA VAL A 33 34.95 -6.33 2.38
C VAL A 33 33.80 -5.58 1.73
N SER A 34 34.01 -4.32 1.32
CA SER A 34 32.99 -3.54 0.60
C SER A 34 32.57 -4.19 -0.71
N LEU A 35 33.50 -4.78 -1.46
CA LEU A 35 33.21 -5.52 -2.67
C LEU A 35 32.37 -6.78 -2.39
N ALA A 36 32.71 -7.51 -1.33
CA ALA A 36 31.93 -8.67 -0.89
C ALA A 36 30.51 -8.29 -0.47
N GLU A 37 30.33 -7.17 0.24
CA GLU A 37 29.00 -6.67 0.60
C GLU A 37 28.17 -6.29 -0.61
N LEU A 38 28.75 -5.57 -1.57
CA LEU A 38 28.09 -5.23 -2.83
C LEU A 38 27.64 -6.48 -3.59
N ILE A 39 28.54 -7.45 -3.79
CA ILE A 39 28.22 -8.70 -4.51
C ILE A 39 27.18 -9.50 -3.73
N SER A 40 27.26 -9.54 -2.40
CA SER A 40 26.28 -10.22 -1.55
C SER A 40 24.90 -9.60 -1.65
N LEU A 41 24.80 -8.27 -1.68
CA LEU A 41 23.54 -7.55 -1.84
C LEU A 41 22.91 -7.82 -3.21
N VAL A 42 23.68 -7.66 -4.30
CA VAL A 42 23.17 -7.90 -5.66
C VAL A 42 22.80 -9.37 -5.85
N GLY A 43 23.63 -10.28 -5.32
CA GLY A 43 23.37 -11.72 -5.34
C GLY A 43 22.12 -12.09 -4.55
N SER A 44 21.92 -11.52 -3.36
CA SER A 44 20.76 -11.82 -2.52
C SER A 44 19.45 -11.34 -3.15
N PHE A 45 19.45 -10.17 -3.79
CA PHE A 45 18.28 -9.67 -4.52
C PHE A 45 17.95 -10.56 -5.71
N SER A 46 18.97 -10.98 -6.47
CA SER A 46 18.81 -11.88 -7.61
C SER A 46 18.22 -13.24 -7.20
N ILE A 47 18.75 -13.84 -6.13
CA ILE A 47 18.22 -15.10 -5.58
C ILE A 47 16.80 -14.90 -5.04
N SER A 48 16.54 -13.77 -4.40
CA SER A 48 15.22 -13.45 -3.86
C SER A 48 14.16 -13.29 -4.97
N LEU A 49 14.49 -12.64 -6.08
CA LEU A 49 13.62 -12.58 -7.27
C LEU A 49 13.29 -13.96 -7.83
N TRP A 50 14.17 -14.95 -7.66
CA TRP A 50 13.90 -16.32 -8.10
C TRP A 50 13.04 -17.11 -7.10
N LEU A 51 13.26 -16.90 -5.80
CA LEU A 51 12.67 -17.72 -4.73
C LEU A 51 11.44 -17.11 -4.04
N TYR A 52 11.13 -15.82 -4.23
CA TYR A 52 10.08 -15.14 -3.45
C TYR A 52 8.71 -15.84 -3.57
N LYS A 53 8.36 -16.40 -4.74
CA LYS A 53 7.07 -17.10 -4.92
C LYS A 53 6.94 -18.32 -4.01
N PHE A 54 8.04 -19.04 -3.77
CA PHE A 54 8.05 -20.19 -2.87
C PHE A 54 7.79 -19.76 -1.43
N GLY A 55 8.55 -18.78 -0.92
CA GLY A 55 8.36 -18.28 0.44
C GLY A 55 6.99 -17.60 0.63
N ALA A 56 6.45 -16.97 -0.40
CA ALA A 56 5.14 -16.31 -0.34
C ALA A 56 4.02 -17.32 -0.11
N ASN A 57 4.11 -18.52 -0.70
CA ASN A 57 3.12 -19.57 -0.46
C ASN A 57 3.14 -20.06 0.99
N LEU A 58 4.32 -20.19 1.59
CA LEU A 58 4.45 -20.54 3.01
C LEU A 58 3.88 -19.47 3.93
N ILE A 59 4.08 -18.19 3.59
CA ILE A 59 3.55 -17.07 4.39
C ILE A 59 2.02 -17.06 4.32
N LYS A 60 1.43 -17.20 3.12
CA LYS A 60 -0.02 -17.24 2.94
C LYS A 60 -0.69 -18.32 3.78
N THR A 61 -0.12 -19.54 3.78
CA THR A 61 -0.72 -20.68 4.48
C THR A 61 -0.69 -20.52 5.99
N ASN A 62 0.29 -19.79 6.54
CA ASN A 62 0.47 -19.66 7.99
C ASN A 62 -0.08 -18.36 8.59
N PHE A 63 -0.16 -17.29 7.80
CA PHE A 63 -0.48 -15.94 8.31
C PHE A 63 -1.70 -15.28 7.64
N SER A 64 -2.34 -15.93 6.67
CA SER A 64 -3.54 -15.42 5.97
C SER A 64 -3.39 -14.01 5.38
N LEU A 65 -2.17 -13.63 4.98
CA LEU A 65 -1.87 -12.33 4.39
C LEU A 65 -2.25 -12.29 2.90
N SER A 66 -2.44 -11.07 2.35
CA SER A 66 -2.71 -10.90 0.92
C SER A 66 -1.57 -11.46 0.07
N ASN A 67 -1.87 -11.78 -1.19
CA ASN A 67 -0.88 -12.32 -2.11
C ASN A 67 0.31 -11.38 -2.29
N SER A 68 0.05 -10.08 -2.41
CA SER A 68 1.06 -9.05 -2.64
C SER A 68 1.91 -8.81 -1.39
N VAL A 69 1.28 -8.73 -0.22
CA VAL A 69 1.99 -8.60 1.06
C VAL A 69 2.89 -9.81 1.30
N SER A 70 2.40 -11.01 1.01
CA SER A 70 3.17 -12.25 1.15
C SER A 70 4.37 -12.30 0.20
N ASN A 71 4.21 -11.83 -1.04
CA ASN A 71 5.32 -11.74 -2.01
C ASN A 71 6.44 -10.84 -1.50
N VAL A 72 6.09 -9.67 -0.96
CA VAL A 72 7.08 -8.71 -0.47
C VAL A 72 7.77 -9.17 0.79
N ILE A 73 7.03 -9.69 1.77
CA ILE A 73 7.65 -10.25 2.98
C ILE A 73 8.59 -11.39 2.60
N SER A 74 8.15 -12.29 1.72
CA SER A 74 8.99 -13.38 1.21
C SER A 74 10.27 -12.87 0.56
N PHE A 75 10.15 -11.88 -0.33
CA PHE A 75 11.31 -11.28 -0.99
C PHE A 75 12.29 -10.68 0.03
N LEU A 76 11.81 -9.90 0.99
CA LEU A 76 12.64 -9.26 2.00
C LEU A 76 13.33 -10.29 2.90
N VAL A 77 12.59 -11.29 3.40
CA VAL A 77 13.14 -12.35 4.26
C VAL A 77 14.22 -13.15 3.53
N ILE A 78 13.95 -13.58 2.30
CA ILE A 78 14.93 -14.34 1.50
C ILE A 78 16.15 -13.46 1.19
N SER A 79 15.96 -12.18 0.86
CA SER A 79 17.08 -11.28 0.58
C SER A 79 18.01 -11.10 1.79
N ILE A 80 17.46 -10.94 3.00
CA ILE A 80 18.25 -10.79 4.22
C ILE A 80 18.99 -12.08 4.55
N LEU A 81 18.30 -13.22 4.50
CA LEU A 81 18.90 -14.52 4.77
C LEU A 81 20.03 -14.84 3.78
N MET A 82 19.78 -14.65 2.49
CA MET A 82 20.78 -14.92 1.45
C MET A 82 21.93 -13.93 1.48
N GLN A 83 21.69 -12.66 1.84
CA GLN A 83 22.76 -11.69 2.04
C GLN A 83 23.70 -12.13 3.16
N GLY A 84 23.17 -12.61 4.28
CA GLY A 84 23.98 -13.15 5.39
C GLY A 84 24.82 -14.36 4.97
N VAL A 85 24.20 -15.31 4.25
CA VAL A 85 24.90 -16.50 3.72
C VAL A 85 26.01 -16.11 2.76
N LEU A 86 25.73 -15.26 1.77
CA LEU A 86 26.73 -14.81 0.79
C LEU A 86 27.85 -14.01 1.46
N SER A 87 27.52 -13.11 2.38
CA SER A 87 28.51 -12.32 3.11
C SER A 87 29.45 -13.23 3.91
N PHE A 88 28.91 -14.23 4.60
CA PHE A 88 29.73 -15.22 5.32
C PHE A 88 30.66 -16.00 4.37
N LEU A 89 30.17 -16.43 3.22
CA LEU A 89 30.96 -17.15 2.22
C LEU A 89 32.10 -16.27 1.67
N PHE A 90 31.81 -15.02 1.29
CA PHE A 90 32.83 -14.11 0.76
C PHE A 90 33.84 -13.70 1.83
N LEU A 91 33.41 -13.44 3.08
CA LEU A 91 34.33 -13.16 4.17
C LEU A 91 35.25 -14.37 4.46
N SER A 92 34.73 -15.59 4.36
CA SER A 92 35.52 -16.82 4.48
C SER A 92 36.52 -17.03 3.34
N LEU A 93 36.26 -16.45 2.17
CA LEU A 93 37.21 -16.42 1.05
C LEU A 93 38.26 -15.33 1.26
N ILE A 94 37.84 -14.15 1.71
CA ILE A 94 38.73 -13.01 2.00
C ILE A 94 39.71 -13.35 3.13
N SER A 95 39.29 -14.13 4.12
CA SER A 95 40.18 -14.56 5.23
C SER A 95 41.40 -15.36 4.76
N LYS A 96 41.35 -15.96 3.56
CA LYS A 96 42.46 -16.69 2.94
C LYS A 96 43.47 -15.77 2.24
N ILE A 97 43.12 -14.49 2.03
CA ILE A 97 43.98 -13.53 1.33
C ILE A 97 45.07 -13.03 2.31
N PRO A 98 46.36 -13.02 1.91
CA PRO A 98 47.42 -12.49 2.76
C PRO A 98 47.16 -11.03 3.17
N LYS A 99 47.38 -10.70 4.46
CA LYS A 99 47.10 -9.37 5.05
C LYS A 99 47.70 -8.19 4.29
N LYS A 100 48.83 -8.39 3.59
CA LYS A 100 49.47 -7.36 2.76
C LYS A 100 48.59 -6.82 1.62
N TYR A 101 47.60 -7.59 1.15
CA TYR A 101 46.63 -7.17 0.13
C TYR A 101 45.31 -6.66 0.73
N LEU A 102 45.13 -6.84 2.04
CA LEU A 102 43.94 -6.40 2.79
C LEU A 102 44.16 -5.05 3.49
N LEU A 103 45.43 -4.70 3.73
CA LEU A 103 45.83 -3.50 4.47
C LEU A 103 46.48 -2.48 3.54
N GLY A 104 46.21 -1.20 3.78
CA GLY A 104 46.85 -0.09 3.08
C GLY A 104 45.88 1.02 2.73
N ILE A 105 46.41 2.24 2.57
CA ILE A 105 45.59 3.42 2.24
C ILE A 105 44.93 3.28 0.87
N TRP A 106 45.62 2.70 -0.11
CA TRP A 106 45.08 2.45 -1.45
C TRP A 106 43.93 1.45 -1.45
N VAL A 107 43.98 0.43 -0.59
CA VAL A 107 42.89 -0.54 -0.42
C VAL A 107 41.65 0.14 0.20
N ARG A 108 41.84 1.13 1.07
CA ARG A 108 40.74 1.93 1.62
C ARG A 108 40.20 2.96 0.63
N ILE A 109 41.06 3.57 -0.19
CA ILE A 109 40.60 4.48 -1.24
C ILE A 109 39.80 3.71 -2.30
N LEU A 110 40.24 2.52 -2.68
CA LEU A 110 39.54 1.68 -3.65
C LEU A 110 38.15 1.25 -3.17
N SER A 111 37.89 1.18 -1.86
CA SER A 111 36.57 0.79 -1.32
C SER A 111 35.48 1.81 -1.57
N ILE A 112 35.84 3.07 -1.86
CA ILE A 112 34.89 4.13 -2.20
C ILE A 112 33.99 3.69 -3.37
N ILE A 113 34.54 3.01 -4.37
CA ILE A 113 33.80 2.57 -5.56
C ILE A 113 32.71 1.53 -5.21
N PRO A 114 33.03 0.35 -4.64
CA PRO A 114 32.01 -0.64 -4.30
C PRO A 114 30.99 -0.11 -3.28
N SER A 115 31.40 0.69 -2.29
CA SER A 115 30.48 1.26 -1.30
C SER A 115 29.55 2.32 -1.90
N PHE A 116 30.06 3.15 -2.82
CA PHE A 116 29.22 4.06 -3.59
C PHE A 116 28.16 3.28 -4.39
N LEU A 117 28.58 2.27 -5.14
CA LEU A 117 27.65 1.43 -5.92
C LEU A 117 26.62 0.71 -5.03
N GLN A 118 27.05 0.17 -3.89
CA GLN A 118 26.17 -0.47 -2.91
C GLN A 118 25.11 0.49 -2.40
N SER A 119 25.51 1.73 -2.08
CA SER A 119 24.57 2.76 -1.64
C SER A 119 23.56 3.12 -2.75
N LEU A 120 23.99 3.19 -4.02
CA LEU A 120 23.08 3.45 -5.13
C LEU A 120 22.05 2.34 -5.29
N VAL A 121 22.46 1.07 -5.22
CA VAL A 121 21.54 -0.08 -5.30
C VAL A 121 20.50 -0.04 -4.18
N LEU A 122 20.92 0.22 -2.93
CA LEU A 122 20.01 0.31 -1.79
C LEU A 122 19.07 1.50 -1.90
N ILE A 123 19.59 2.68 -2.24
CA ILE A 123 18.78 3.90 -2.40
C ILE A 123 17.75 3.69 -3.50
N SER A 124 18.13 3.19 -4.67
CA SER A 124 17.20 2.88 -5.76
C SER A 124 16.11 1.91 -5.29
N PHE A 125 16.49 0.82 -4.62
CA PHE A 125 15.52 -0.15 -4.09
C PHE A 125 14.52 0.49 -3.13
N PHE A 126 14.98 1.28 -2.15
CA PHE A 126 14.11 1.91 -1.18
C PHE A 126 13.25 3.01 -1.77
N LEU A 127 13.77 3.82 -2.71
CA LEU A 127 12.96 4.83 -3.40
C LEU A 127 11.84 4.19 -4.20
N THR A 128 12.12 3.12 -4.95
CA THR A 128 11.10 2.37 -5.69
C THR A 128 10.07 1.75 -4.74
N LEU A 129 10.53 1.18 -3.62
CA LEU A 129 9.64 0.64 -2.58
C LEU A 129 8.71 1.72 -2.01
N ILE A 130 9.27 2.88 -1.63
CA ILE A 130 8.51 4.00 -1.06
C ILE A 130 7.48 4.53 -2.07
N LEU A 131 7.85 4.66 -3.35
CA LEU A 131 6.91 5.08 -4.40
C LEU A 131 5.77 4.08 -4.62
N GLY A 132 6.03 2.80 -4.39
CA GLY A 132 5.04 1.73 -4.41
C GLY A 132 4.08 1.72 -3.20
N LEU A 133 4.32 2.54 -2.18
CA LEU A 133 3.44 2.65 -1.01
C LEU A 133 2.39 3.77 -1.19
N PRO A 134 1.26 3.71 -0.44
CA PRO A 134 0.20 4.73 -0.46
C PRO A 134 0.62 5.96 0.36
N ILE A 135 1.68 6.64 -0.05
CA ILE A 135 2.19 7.85 0.61
C ILE A 135 1.59 9.11 -0.01
N THR A 136 1.68 10.23 0.71
CA THR A 136 1.13 11.52 0.27
C THR A 136 1.69 11.95 -1.10
N PRO A 137 0.88 12.58 -1.99
CA PRO A 137 1.34 13.07 -3.30
C PRO A 137 2.53 14.03 -3.20
N LYS A 138 2.63 14.78 -2.11
CA LYS A 138 3.76 15.65 -1.81
C LYS A 138 5.08 14.88 -1.74
N ILE A 139 5.12 13.77 -0.99
CA ILE A 139 6.34 12.95 -0.85
C ILE A 139 6.67 12.26 -2.18
N LYS A 140 5.67 11.76 -2.91
CA LYS A 140 5.90 11.20 -4.25
C LYS A 140 6.51 12.25 -5.19
N GLY A 141 5.94 13.45 -5.20
CA GLY A 141 6.44 14.58 -5.97
C GLY A 141 7.86 14.97 -5.57
N ASP A 142 8.18 15.00 -4.28
CA ASP A 142 9.53 15.30 -3.79
C ASP A 142 10.54 14.22 -4.25
N ILE A 143 10.17 12.93 -4.25
CA ILE A 143 11.05 11.86 -4.76
C ILE A 143 11.24 11.95 -6.27
N SER A 144 10.16 12.10 -7.05
CA SER A 144 10.24 12.14 -8.51
C SER A 144 10.95 13.39 -9.03
N ASN A 145 10.77 14.54 -8.36
CA ASN A 145 11.43 15.80 -8.72
C ASN A 145 12.82 15.97 -8.10
N SER A 146 13.29 15.01 -7.31
CA SER A 146 14.66 14.99 -6.80
C SER A 146 15.63 14.79 -7.96
N LYS A 147 16.72 15.56 -7.97
CA LYS A 147 17.72 15.49 -9.05
C LYS A 147 18.44 14.14 -9.06
N ILE A 148 18.82 13.66 -7.88
CA ILE A 148 19.50 12.38 -7.71
C ILE A 148 18.46 11.25 -7.69
N GLY A 149 17.42 11.36 -6.87
CA GLY A 149 16.40 10.33 -6.70
C GLY A 149 15.65 10.03 -8.00
N GLY A 150 15.17 11.07 -8.69
CA GLY A 150 14.50 10.91 -10.00
C GLY A 150 15.42 10.27 -11.05
N SER A 151 16.69 10.68 -11.11
CA SER A 151 17.66 10.06 -12.03
C SER A 151 17.94 8.60 -11.70
N LEU A 152 18.00 8.23 -10.42
CA LEU A 152 18.24 6.84 -10.00
C LEU A 152 17.07 5.91 -10.33
N ILE A 153 15.84 6.41 -10.26
CA ILE A 153 14.64 5.66 -10.62
C ILE A 153 14.59 5.42 -12.14
N THR A 154 14.80 6.48 -12.94
CA THR A 154 14.72 6.38 -14.42
C THR A 154 15.76 5.46 -15.05
N GLN A 155 16.94 5.31 -14.44
CA GLN A 155 18.02 4.46 -14.95
C GLN A 155 17.78 2.95 -14.73
N MET A 156 16.73 2.57 -14.00
CA MET A 156 16.45 1.19 -13.58
C MET A 156 15.26 0.54 -14.31
N SER A 157 14.94 0.95 -15.53
CA SER A 157 13.79 0.42 -16.31
C SER A 157 13.76 -1.11 -16.46
N PHE A 158 14.91 -1.78 -16.52
CA PHE A 158 14.97 -3.25 -16.52
C PHE A 158 14.55 -3.86 -15.17
N VAL A 159 14.95 -3.23 -14.07
CA VAL A 159 14.63 -3.66 -12.70
C VAL A 159 13.18 -3.38 -12.37
N GLU A 160 12.58 -2.32 -12.94
CA GLU A 160 11.17 -1.95 -12.80
C GLU A 160 10.23 -3.14 -13.11
N SER A 161 10.43 -3.83 -14.24
CA SER A 161 9.59 -4.99 -14.61
C SER A 161 9.63 -6.14 -13.58
N LYS A 162 10.80 -6.41 -13.00
CA LYS A 162 10.99 -7.45 -11.99
C LYS A 162 10.53 -7.01 -10.62
N PHE A 163 10.66 -5.72 -10.34
CA PHE A 163 10.14 -5.09 -9.14
C PHE A 163 8.61 -5.13 -9.15
N ASP A 164 7.96 -4.81 -10.27
CA ASP A 164 6.51 -4.88 -10.43
C ASP A 164 5.96 -6.30 -10.21
N GLU A 165 6.70 -7.34 -10.61
CA GLU A 165 6.30 -8.73 -10.31
C GLU A 165 6.17 -9.02 -8.80
N VAL A 166 7.02 -8.38 -7.98
CA VAL A 166 7.05 -8.59 -6.52
C VAL A 166 6.16 -7.59 -5.78
N PHE A 167 6.22 -6.31 -6.17
CA PHE A 167 5.66 -5.18 -5.45
C PHE A 167 4.43 -4.54 -6.12
N GLY A 168 4.16 -4.81 -7.40
CA GLY A 168 3.07 -4.17 -8.16
C GLY A 168 1.68 -4.48 -7.63
N GLY A 169 1.47 -5.68 -7.09
CA GLY A 169 0.22 -6.02 -6.39
C GLY A 169 0.02 -5.24 -5.09
N LEU A 170 1.10 -4.76 -4.47
CA LEU A 170 1.05 -4.05 -3.19
C LEU A 170 0.53 -2.63 -3.37
N ILE A 171 0.91 -1.97 -4.48
CA ILE A 171 0.33 -0.69 -4.92
C ILE A 171 -1.19 -0.83 -5.04
N LYS A 172 -1.65 -1.89 -5.68
CA LYS A 172 -3.08 -2.15 -5.88
C LYS A 172 -3.82 -2.46 -4.57
N ASP A 173 -3.24 -3.31 -3.72
CA ASP A 173 -3.80 -3.64 -2.40
C ASP A 173 -3.85 -2.42 -1.47
N THR A 174 -2.95 -1.45 -1.66
CA THR A 174 -2.90 -0.20 -0.87
C THR A 174 -3.64 0.97 -1.48
N LEU A 175 -3.84 1.00 -2.80
CA LEU A 175 -4.63 2.02 -3.51
C LEU A 175 -6.14 1.83 -3.34
N THR A 176 -6.59 0.62 -3.02
CA THR A 176 -8.00 0.38 -2.72
C THR A 176 -8.30 0.69 -1.25
N TYR A 177 -8.02 1.88 -0.73
CA TYR A 177 -8.70 2.28 0.51
C TYR A 177 -9.08 3.75 0.42
N LEU A 178 -10.32 4.01 -0.01
CA LEU A 178 -10.91 5.33 -0.05
C LEU A 178 -12.14 5.36 0.86
N THR A 179 -12.26 6.42 1.64
CA THR A 179 -13.49 6.82 2.34
C THR A 179 -13.71 8.32 2.12
N VAL A 180 -14.96 8.74 2.03
CA VAL A 180 -15.37 10.16 1.99
C VAL A 180 -16.15 10.43 3.27
N GLU A 181 -15.90 11.55 3.95
CA GLU A 181 -16.56 11.88 5.21
C GLU A 181 -18.08 12.05 5.01
N PRO A 182 -18.94 11.44 5.86
CA PRO A 182 -20.38 11.56 5.73
C PRO A 182 -20.85 13.01 5.79
N GLY A 183 -21.81 13.37 4.92
CA GLY A 183 -22.38 14.71 4.87
C GLY A 183 -21.53 15.75 4.12
N THR A 184 -20.36 15.37 3.59
CA THR A 184 -19.56 16.24 2.72
C THR A 184 -19.92 16.04 1.24
N ARG A 185 -19.71 17.08 0.43
CA ARG A 185 -19.81 17.03 -1.04
C ARG A 185 -18.49 16.67 -1.73
N GLU A 186 -17.56 16.08 -0.99
CA GLU A 186 -16.29 15.67 -1.56
C GLU A 186 -16.51 14.53 -2.56
N SER A 187 -15.76 14.58 -3.66
CA SER A 187 -15.82 13.57 -4.71
C SER A 187 -14.41 13.26 -5.19
N VAL A 188 -14.08 11.98 -5.25
CA VAL A 188 -12.81 11.49 -5.79
C VAL A 188 -13.05 10.85 -7.15
N SER A 189 -12.32 11.28 -8.18
CA SER A 189 -12.35 10.63 -9.48
C SER A 189 -11.61 9.29 -9.42
N LEU A 190 -12.25 8.22 -9.89
CA LEU A 190 -11.67 6.89 -9.94
C LEU A 190 -11.00 6.67 -11.30
N ASN A 191 -9.72 6.30 -11.32
CA ASN A 191 -9.05 5.92 -12.56
C ASN A 191 -9.11 4.40 -12.73
N VAL A 192 -10.21 3.91 -13.28
CA VAL A 192 -10.53 2.48 -13.37
C VAL A 192 -10.98 2.13 -14.79
N ASP A 193 -10.60 0.95 -15.25
CA ASP A 193 -11.12 0.37 -16.48
C ASP A 193 -12.36 -0.48 -16.16
N ASN A 194 -13.43 -0.30 -16.93
CA ASN A 194 -14.70 -0.96 -16.66
C ASN A 194 -14.56 -2.47 -16.89
N LYS A 195 -14.51 -3.22 -15.80
CA LYS A 195 -14.61 -4.68 -15.76
C LYS A 195 -16.06 -5.09 -15.53
N VAL A 196 -16.32 -6.40 -15.56
CA VAL A 196 -17.57 -6.99 -15.06
C VAL A 196 -17.71 -6.67 -13.57
N LEU A 197 -18.71 -5.87 -13.24
CA LEU A 197 -19.11 -5.58 -11.86
C LEU A 197 -19.93 -6.76 -11.32
N THR A 198 -19.56 -7.24 -10.14
CA THR A 198 -20.26 -8.37 -9.50
C THR A 198 -20.75 -7.98 -8.11
N VAL A 199 -22.01 -8.28 -7.83
CA VAL A 199 -22.57 -8.17 -6.48
C VAL A 199 -21.90 -9.19 -5.56
N ASP A 200 -21.47 -8.76 -4.37
CA ASP A 200 -20.87 -9.62 -3.35
C ASP A 200 -21.74 -9.72 -2.09
N GLU A 201 -22.76 -10.57 -2.15
CA GLU A 201 -23.74 -10.79 -1.08
C GLU A 201 -23.13 -11.35 0.21
N ASN A 202 -22.02 -12.09 0.08
CA ASN A 202 -21.29 -12.62 1.22
C ASN A 202 -20.67 -11.46 2.02
N SER A 203 -20.02 -10.52 1.34
CA SER A 203 -19.46 -9.33 1.99
C SER A 203 -20.55 -8.44 2.59
N GLU A 204 -21.72 -8.31 1.97
CA GLU A 204 -22.88 -7.60 2.52
C GLU A 204 -23.32 -8.20 3.87
N THR A 205 -23.53 -9.52 3.89
CA THR A 205 -23.99 -10.26 5.08
C THR A 205 -22.97 -10.22 6.21
N GLU A 206 -21.68 -10.40 5.89
CA GLU A 206 -20.62 -10.37 6.90
C GLU A 206 -20.36 -8.94 7.41
N MET A 207 -20.47 -7.91 6.56
CA MET A 207 -20.40 -6.51 7.01
C MET A 207 -21.52 -6.19 8.01
N PHE A 208 -22.74 -6.66 7.75
CA PHE A 208 -23.88 -6.48 8.67
C PHE A 208 -23.61 -7.11 10.05
N LYS A 209 -23.04 -8.32 10.09
CA LYS A 209 -22.64 -8.97 11.34
C LYS A 209 -21.58 -8.17 12.08
N LEU A 210 -20.57 -7.66 11.38
CA LEU A 210 -19.50 -6.84 11.97
C LEU A 210 -20.06 -5.54 12.57
N VAL A 211 -20.91 -4.83 11.83
CA VAL A 211 -21.60 -3.61 12.29
C VAL A 211 -22.39 -3.88 13.57
N ASN A 212 -23.20 -4.94 13.60
CA ASN A 212 -23.98 -5.28 14.78
C ASN A 212 -23.11 -5.78 15.95
N SER A 213 -21.99 -6.44 15.67
CA SER A 213 -21.01 -6.79 16.71
C SER A 213 -20.44 -5.54 17.39
N GLU A 214 -20.11 -4.50 16.63
CA GLU A 214 -19.63 -3.23 17.19
C GLU A 214 -20.69 -2.50 18.04
N ARG A 215 -21.95 -2.56 17.63
CA ARG A 215 -23.08 -2.02 18.42
C ARG A 215 -23.29 -2.81 19.71
N GLN A 216 -23.30 -4.15 19.63
CA GLN A 216 -23.47 -5.03 20.78
C GLN A 216 -22.37 -4.85 21.82
N LYS A 217 -21.09 -4.76 21.39
CA LYS A 217 -19.94 -4.49 22.28
C LYS A 217 -20.11 -3.22 23.13
N ARG A 218 -20.94 -2.28 22.67
CA ARG A 218 -21.19 -0.98 23.33
C ARG A 218 -22.59 -0.88 23.94
N GLY A 219 -23.33 -1.99 24.02
CA GLY A 219 -24.69 -2.02 24.58
C GLY A 219 -25.71 -1.22 23.75
N ILE A 220 -25.47 -1.06 22.45
CA ILE A 220 -26.38 -0.41 21.51
C ILE A 220 -27.22 -1.49 20.82
N SER A 221 -28.53 -1.25 20.67
CA SER A 221 -29.44 -2.18 19.98
C SER A 221 -28.98 -2.49 18.56
N ASN A 222 -29.08 -3.76 18.17
CA ASN A 222 -28.75 -4.20 16.82
C ASN A 222 -29.64 -3.51 15.78
N LEU A 223 -29.06 -3.21 14.63
CA LEU A 223 -29.78 -2.82 13.43
C LEU A 223 -30.46 -4.05 12.82
N THR A 224 -31.64 -3.84 12.26
CA THR A 224 -32.37 -4.86 11.48
C THR A 224 -31.99 -4.72 10.02
N TRP A 225 -31.72 -5.84 9.34
CA TRP A 225 -31.49 -5.85 7.90
C TRP A 225 -32.78 -5.47 7.16
N ASP A 226 -32.72 -4.49 6.27
CA ASP A 226 -33.84 -4.09 5.43
C ASP A 226 -33.52 -4.38 3.96
N SER A 227 -34.21 -5.37 3.40
CA SER A 227 -34.02 -5.83 2.01
C SER A 227 -34.39 -4.77 0.99
N ASP A 228 -35.25 -3.81 1.33
CA ASP A 228 -35.72 -2.79 0.39
C ASP A 228 -34.66 -1.71 0.17
N ILE A 229 -33.76 -1.51 1.14
CA ILE A 229 -32.63 -0.57 1.07
C ILE A 229 -31.45 -1.14 0.25
N VAL A 230 -31.30 -2.46 0.20
CA VAL A 230 -30.15 -3.12 -0.45
C VAL A 230 -30.03 -2.75 -1.94
N PRO A 231 -31.10 -2.75 -2.76
CA PRO A 231 -31.04 -2.28 -4.13
C PRO A 231 -30.58 -0.83 -4.26
N VAL A 232 -30.93 0.05 -3.32
CA VAL A 232 -30.51 1.46 -3.31
C VAL A 232 -29.00 1.55 -3.09
N ALA A 233 -28.48 0.82 -2.11
CA ALA A 233 -27.06 0.78 -1.80
C ALA A 233 -26.23 0.15 -2.94
N ARG A 234 -26.69 -0.97 -3.50
CA ARG A 234 -26.07 -1.62 -4.68
C ARG A 234 -26.10 -0.73 -5.91
N GLY A 235 -27.21 0.00 -6.12
CA GLY A 235 -27.36 0.97 -7.20
C GLY A 235 -26.33 2.08 -7.13
N HIS A 236 -26.15 2.70 -5.95
CA HIS A 236 -25.14 3.75 -5.76
C HIS A 236 -23.71 3.23 -5.91
N ALA A 237 -23.42 2.04 -5.38
CA ALA A 237 -22.13 1.37 -5.58
C ALA A 237 -21.83 1.10 -7.06
N THR A 238 -22.84 0.69 -7.82
CA THR A 238 -22.72 0.44 -9.27
C THR A 238 -22.49 1.73 -10.03
N ASP A 239 -23.27 2.78 -9.74
CA ASP A 239 -23.16 4.10 -10.38
C ASP A 239 -21.76 4.73 -10.17
N MET A 240 -21.24 4.68 -8.95
CA MET A 240 -19.88 5.13 -8.62
C MET A 240 -18.80 4.40 -9.43
N TRP A 241 -18.94 3.09 -9.65
CA TRP A 241 -18.03 2.34 -10.51
C TRP A 241 -18.16 2.73 -11.99
N GLU A 242 -19.38 2.71 -12.52
CA GLU A 242 -19.65 2.93 -13.95
C GLU A 242 -19.27 4.32 -14.40
N ARG A 243 -19.52 5.32 -13.55
CA ARG A 243 -19.26 6.74 -13.80
C ARG A 243 -17.97 7.23 -13.15
N LYS A 244 -17.19 6.32 -12.58
CA LYS A 244 -15.80 6.55 -12.14
C LYS A 244 -15.66 7.67 -11.12
N TYR A 245 -16.53 7.69 -10.12
CA TYR A 245 -16.47 8.65 -9.03
C TYR A 245 -16.69 7.95 -7.69
N PHE A 246 -16.28 8.59 -6.60
CA PHE A 246 -16.50 8.10 -5.25
C PHE A 246 -16.94 9.27 -4.37
N SER A 247 -18.23 9.30 -4.02
CA SER A 247 -18.91 10.43 -3.37
C SER A 247 -20.26 9.98 -2.77
N HIS A 248 -20.72 10.70 -1.75
CA HIS A 248 -22.10 10.58 -1.22
C HIS A 248 -23.17 11.11 -2.19
N TYR A 249 -22.76 12.03 -3.06
CA TYR A 249 -23.60 12.68 -4.05
C TYR A 249 -23.33 12.10 -5.44
N SER A 250 -24.39 11.81 -6.19
CA SER A 250 -24.25 11.53 -7.62
C SER A 250 -23.72 12.77 -8.37
N PRO A 251 -23.25 12.64 -9.62
CA PRO A 251 -22.85 13.80 -10.41
C PRO A 251 -23.99 14.79 -10.69
N GLU A 252 -25.25 14.34 -10.59
CA GLU A 252 -26.44 15.19 -10.63
C GLU A 252 -26.71 15.90 -9.29
N GLY A 253 -25.97 15.55 -8.23
CA GLY A 253 -26.10 16.12 -6.90
C GLY A 253 -27.11 15.41 -6.00
N GLU A 254 -27.51 14.18 -6.34
CA GLU A 254 -28.48 13.41 -5.55
C GLU A 254 -27.81 12.72 -4.36
N ASP A 255 -28.36 12.90 -3.17
CA ASP A 255 -27.85 12.27 -1.96
C ASP A 255 -28.58 10.94 -1.63
N VAL A 256 -28.21 10.31 -0.51
CA VAL A 256 -28.83 9.06 -0.07
C VAL A 256 -30.34 9.22 0.16
N GLY A 257 -30.79 10.39 0.61
CA GLY A 257 -32.18 10.67 0.86
C GLY A 257 -32.99 10.76 -0.44
N ASP A 258 -32.45 11.44 -1.45
CA ASP A 258 -33.02 11.46 -2.81
C ASP A 258 -33.14 10.04 -3.38
N ARG A 259 -32.09 9.22 -3.23
CA ARG A 259 -32.08 7.83 -3.69
C ARG A 259 -33.12 6.96 -2.98
N LEU A 260 -33.31 7.12 -1.68
CA LEU A 260 -34.35 6.43 -0.90
C LEU A 260 -35.76 6.89 -1.29
N ASN A 261 -35.97 8.20 -1.48
CA ASN A 261 -37.25 8.79 -1.85
C ASN A 261 -37.73 8.31 -3.24
N LYS A 262 -36.81 8.19 -4.20
CA LYS A 262 -37.11 7.68 -5.55
C LYS A 262 -37.75 6.30 -5.57
N VAL A 263 -37.42 5.45 -4.61
CA VAL A 263 -37.97 4.09 -4.49
C VAL A 263 -39.09 3.99 -3.46
N GLY A 264 -39.52 5.12 -2.89
CA GLY A 264 -40.66 5.18 -1.96
C GLY A 264 -40.38 4.64 -0.55
N ILE A 265 -39.11 4.60 -0.12
CA ILE A 265 -38.76 4.19 1.24
C ILE A 265 -39.07 5.35 2.20
N ILE A 266 -39.86 5.07 3.24
CA ILE A 266 -40.27 6.04 4.25
C ILE A 266 -39.26 6.03 5.39
N TYR A 267 -38.68 7.18 5.70
CA TYR A 267 -37.74 7.41 6.80
C TYR A 267 -37.85 8.86 7.29
N SER A 268 -37.40 9.14 8.51
CA SER A 268 -37.28 10.50 9.05
C SER A 268 -35.81 10.96 9.08
N PHE A 269 -34.90 10.01 9.22
CA PHE A 269 -33.46 10.25 9.31
C PHE A 269 -32.71 9.15 8.57
N ALA A 270 -31.78 9.54 7.70
CA ALA A 270 -30.94 8.62 6.94
C ALA A 270 -29.46 8.95 7.14
N GLY A 271 -28.61 7.93 7.07
CA GLY A 271 -27.16 8.06 7.09
C GLY A 271 -26.52 7.18 6.04
N GLU A 272 -25.33 7.55 5.59
CA GLU A 272 -24.56 6.77 4.63
C GLU A 272 -23.10 6.68 5.01
N ASN A 273 -22.54 5.48 4.89
CA ASN A 273 -21.09 5.27 4.90
C ASN A 273 -20.64 4.65 3.58
N LEU A 274 -19.50 5.14 3.09
CA LEU A 274 -18.86 4.66 1.86
C LEU A 274 -17.45 4.18 2.15
N ALA A 275 -17.09 3.02 1.61
CA ALA A 275 -15.71 2.57 1.59
C ALA A 275 -15.40 1.86 0.26
N LEU A 276 -14.28 2.19 -0.37
CA LEU A 276 -13.69 1.39 -1.43
C LEU A 276 -12.49 0.65 -0.83
N ALA A 277 -12.57 -0.67 -0.68
CA ALA A 277 -11.55 -1.48 0.01
C ALA A 277 -11.21 -2.79 -0.75
N PRO A 278 -9.99 -3.37 -0.64
CA PRO A 278 -9.70 -4.65 -1.28
C PRO A 278 -10.44 -5.80 -0.60
N THR A 279 -10.73 -5.66 0.70
CA THR A 279 -11.35 -6.69 1.53
C THR A 279 -12.38 -6.08 2.47
N LEU A 280 -13.32 -6.93 2.90
CA LEU A 280 -14.31 -6.61 3.92
C LEU A 280 -13.67 -6.11 5.22
N SER A 281 -12.62 -6.79 5.70
CA SER A 281 -11.95 -6.44 6.96
C SER A 281 -11.35 -5.04 6.89
N THR A 282 -10.69 -4.70 5.78
CA THR A 282 -10.13 -3.37 5.55
C THR A 282 -11.23 -2.30 5.50
N ALA A 283 -12.35 -2.55 4.81
CA ALA A 283 -13.49 -1.62 4.79
C ALA A 283 -14.03 -1.37 6.20
N HIS A 284 -14.33 -2.44 6.95
CA HIS A 284 -14.94 -2.33 8.27
C HIS A 284 -14.03 -1.60 9.28
N GLN A 285 -12.76 -2.01 9.38
CA GLN A 285 -11.80 -1.36 10.29
C GLN A 285 -11.64 0.11 9.96
N GLY A 286 -11.55 0.42 8.68
CA GLY A 286 -11.39 1.77 8.21
C GLY A 286 -12.59 2.68 8.54
N LEU A 287 -13.81 2.18 8.30
CA LEU A 287 -15.04 2.87 8.71
C LEU A 287 -15.10 3.09 10.23
N MET A 288 -14.64 2.13 11.05
CA MET A 288 -14.62 2.30 12.51
C MET A 288 -13.52 3.24 13.02
N ASN A 289 -12.42 3.40 12.27
CA ASN A 289 -11.33 4.31 12.63
C ASN A 289 -11.61 5.77 12.25
N SER A 290 -12.55 6.01 11.33
CA SER A 290 -13.03 7.35 10.97
C SER A 290 -14.14 7.80 11.92
N GLU A 291 -14.05 9.02 12.44
CA GLU A 291 -15.00 9.54 13.42
C GLU A 291 -16.42 9.61 12.87
N GLY A 292 -16.66 10.30 11.75
CA GLY A 292 -18.00 10.45 11.18
C GLY A 292 -18.64 9.13 10.73
N HIS A 293 -17.86 8.21 10.15
CA HIS A 293 -18.38 6.90 9.75
C HIS A 293 -18.75 6.03 10.95
N ARG A 294 -17.90 6.04 11.99
CA ARG A 294 -18.15 5.34 13.25
C ARG A 294 -19.37 5.91 13.98
N GLU A 295 -19.59 7.22 13.92
CA GLU A 295 -20.79 7.85 14.46
C GLU A 295 -22.05 7.29 13.82
N ASN A 296 -22.11 7.19 12.49
CA ASN A 296 -23.25 6.54 11.81
C ASN A 296 -23.47 5.09 12.27
N ILE A 297 -22.41 4.29 12.36
CA ILE A 297 -22.50 2.88 12.80
C ILE A 297 -23.05 2.76 14.23
N LEU A 298 -22.70 3.70 15.11
CA LEU A 298 -23.03 3.67 16.53
C LEU A 298 -24.22 4.57 16.92
N ASP A 299 -24.82 5.26 15.95
CA ASP A 299 -25.95 6.13 16.23
C ASP A 299 -27.17 5.30 16.66
N LYS A 300 -27.73 5.66 17.82
CA LYS A 300 -28.88 4.98 18.43
C LYS A 300 -30.20 5.29 17.72
N ARG A 301 -30.23 6.36 16.90
CA ARG A 301 -31.41 6.75 16.13
C ARG A 301 -31.70 5.75 15.01
N PHE A 302 -30.67 5.19 14.40
CA PHE A 302 -30.83 4.19 13.35
C PHE A 302 -31.29 2.85 13.92
N LYS A 303 -32.27 2.26 13.24
CA LYS A 303 -32.86 0.95 13.58
C LYS A 303 -32.70 -0.06 12.46
N LYS A 304 -32.51 0.40 11.22
CA LYS A 304 -32.39 -0.44 10.04
C LYS A 304 -31.17 -0.11 9.21
N ILE A 305 -30.71 -1.09 8.44
CA ILE A 305 -29.57 -0.94 7.54
C ILE A 305 -29.77 -1.80 6.29
N GLY A 306 -29.42 -1.25 5.13
CA GLY A 306 -29.13 -2.00 3.92
C GLY A 306 -27.68 -1.79 3.52
N ILE A 307 -27.02 -2.86 3.09
CA ILE A 307 -25.63 -2.80 2.63
C ILE A 307 -25.56 -3.30 1.19
N GLY A 308 -24.94 -2.51 0.33
CA GLY A 308 -24.63 -2.89 -1.04
C GLY A 308 -23.12 -3.06 -1.22
N VAL A 309 -22.69 -4.16 -1.82
CA VAL A 309 -21.27 -4.38 -2.15
C VAL A 309 -21.11 -4.79 -3.61
N ILE A 310 -20.35 -3.98 -4.36
CA ILE A 310 -20.00 -4.24 -5.76
C ILE A 310 -18.49 -4.45 -5.87
N ASP A 311 -18.09 -5.65 -6.26
CA ASP A 311 -16.71 -6.05 -6.52
C ASP A 311 -16.33 -5.76 -7.98
N ASN A 312 -15.24 -5.02 -8.18
CA ASN A 312 -14.61 -4.74 -9.46
C ASN A 312 -13.26 -5.48 -9.60
N GLY A 313 -13.16 -6.61 -8.88
CA GLY A 313 -12.07 -7.58 -8.82
C GLY A 313 -10.73 -6.96 -8.45
N VAL A 314 -10.03 -6.54 -9.48
CA VAL A 314 -8.70 -5.93 -9.42
C VAL A 314 -8.76 -4.59 -8.68
N TYR A 315 -9.81 -3.81 -8.89
CA TYR A 315 -9.96 -2.51 -8.23
C TYR A 315 -10.54 -2.63 -6.81
N GLY A 316 -10.92 -3.84 -6.39
CA GLY A 316 -11.52 -4.17 -5.11
C GLY A 316 -13.01 -3.88 -5.04
N LYS A 317 -13.52 -3.69 -3.82
CA LYS A 317 -14.94 -3.72 -3.49
C LYS A 317 -15.43 -2.38 -2.98
N MET A 318 -16.54 -1.92 -3.54
CA MET A 318 -17.22 -0.71 -3.11
C MET A 318 -18.36 -1.08 -2.16
N PHE A 319 -18.26 -0.61 -0.93
CA PHE A 319 -19.21 -0.80 0.15
C PHE A 319 -20.02 0.47 0.34
N VAL A 320 -21.34 0.31 0.33
CA VAL A 320 -22.32 1.37 0.66
C VAL A 320 -23.18 0.85 1.80
N GLN A 321 -23.13 1.50 2.96
CA GLN A 321 -24.03 1.24 4.08
C GLN A 321 -25.04 2.36 4.16
N VAL A 322 -26.32 2.04 4.08
CA VAL A 322 -27.42 3.01 4.23
C VAL A 322 -28.19 2.68 5.49
N PHE A 323 -28.30 3.66 6.38
CA PHE A 323 -28.94 3.55 7.68
C PHE A 323 -30.22 4.37 7.70
N ILE A 324 -31.30 3.85 8.31
CA ILE A 324 -32.55 4.60 8.55
C ILE A 324 -33.11 4.31 9.95
N ASP A 325 -33.99 5.19 10.45
CA ASP A 325 -34.68 5.08 11.74
C ASP A 325 -35.87 4.10 11.79
#